data_AF-A0A7K1L7V2-F1
#
_entry.id   AF-A0A7K1L7V2-F1
#
_cell.length_a   1.000
_cell.length_b   1.000
_cell.length_c   1.000
_cell.angle_alpha   90.00
_cell.angle_beta   90.00
_cell.angle_gamma   90.00
#
_symmetry.space_group_name_H-M   'P 1'
#
loop_
_entity.id
_entity.type
_entity.pdbx_description
1 polymer ?
#
loop_
_entity_poly.entity_id
_entity_poly.type
_entity_poly.pdbx_seq_one_letter_code
_entity_poly.pdbx_strand_id
1 'polypeptide(L)'
;MVPDLTMRGQEDPHGRTIITRPPTVGRLAARVHDLAARPETWWRLAAFGPVPVTVVLEEADGARVWLTTWPPGRRDEVHHQVSTLVAGELAEVVITPDGVTERPLRANRVRVHGGGARAFTNPGPAYAVTLCS
;
A
#
# COMPACT_ATOMS: atom_id res chain seq x y z
N MET A 1 55.13 28.36 21.90
CA MET A 1 54.71 27.69 20.65
C MET A 1 53.82 26.52 21.04
N VAL A 2 52.54 26.60 20.69
CA VAL A 2 51.54 25.53 20.88
C VAL A 2 51.33 24.90 19.50
N PRO A 3 51.34 23.56 19.32
CA PRO A 3 51.06 22.98 18.02
C PRO A 3 49.56 23.08 17.73
N ASP A 4 49.23 23.58 16.56
CA ASP A 4 47.87 23.53 15.99
C ASP A 4 47.44 22.08 15.80
N LEU A 5 46.43 21.67 16.57
CA LEU A 5 45.64 20.47 16.28
C LEU A 5 44.71 20.78 15.11
N THR A 6 45.18 20.54 13.88
CA THR A 6 44.28 20.37 12.74
C THR A 6 43.41 19.14 12.98
N MET A 7 42.21 19.37 13.48
CA MET A 7 41.11 18.43 13.59
C MET A 7 40.68 18.01 12.17
N ARG A 8 41.34 16.99 11.61
CA ARG A 8 40.77 16.24 10.50
C ARG A 8 39.54 15.54 11.05
N GLY A 9 38.36 15.92 10.54
CA GLY A 9 37.09 15.29 10.87
C GLY A 9 37.24 13.79 10.72
N GLN A 10 37.24 13.12 11.87
CA GLN A 10 37.34 11.69 11.99
C GLN A 10 36.20 11.08 11.18
N GLU A 11 36.55 10.25 10.21
CA GLU A 11 35.64 9.34 9.55
C GLU A 11 34.72 8.70 10.61
N ASP A 12 33.41 8.72 10.36
CA ASP A 12 32.40 8.16 11.25
C ASP A 12 32.83 6.73 11.66
N PRO A 13 33.22 6.49 12.93
CA PRO A 13 33.74 5.21 13.38
C PRO A 13 32.68 4.10 13.37
N HIS A 14 31.43 4.42 13.00
CA HIS A 14 30.35 3.46 12.92
C HIS A 14 30.12 2.86 11.55
N GLY A 15 30.88 3.22 10.49
CA GLY A 15 30.90 2.49 9.22
C GLY A 15 29.53 2.00 8.76
N ARG A 16 28.47 2.79 9.01
CA ARG A 16 27.10 2.35 8.77
C ARG A 16 26.91 2.44 7.28
N THR A 17 27.23 1.36 6.59
CA THR A 17 26.62 1.04 5.31
C THR A 17 25.16 1.43 5.44
N ILE A 18 24.68 2.35 4.60
CA ILE A 18 23.27 2.77 4.62
C ILE A 18 22.48 1.54 4.17
N ILE A 19 22.14 0.68 5.13
CA ILE A 19 21.23 -0.43 4.88
C ILE A 19 19.86 0.22 4.76
N THR A 20 19.34 0.27 3.54
CA THR A 20 17.96 0.66 3.27
C THR A 20 17.05 -0.34 3.95
N ARG A 21 16.57 0.00 5.15
CA ARG A 21 15.61 -0.82 5.88
C ARG A 21 14.27 -0.78 5.14
N PRO A 22 13.55 -1.91 5.01
CA PRO A 22 12.21 -1.90 4.46
C PRO A 22 11.32 -0.85 5.16
N PRO A 23 10.43 -0.19 4.42
CA PRO A 23 9.52 0.79 4.98
C PRO A 23 8.67 0.15 6.08
N THR A 24 8.41 0.91 7.15
CA THR A 24 7.47 0.44 8.18
C THR A 24 6.05 0.49 7.65
N VAL A 25 5.17 -0.34 8.20
CA VAL A 25 3.73 -0.33 7.84
C VAL A 25 3.11 1.06 8.02
N GLY A 26 3.54 1.84 9.02
CA GLY A 26 3.10 3.22 9.19
C GLY A 26 3.54 4.15 8.04
N ARG A 27 4.75 3.96 7.50
CA ARG A 27 5.23 4.70 6.32
C ARG A 27 4.45 4.30 5.06
N LEU A 28 4.15 3.02 4.89
CA LEU A 28 3.29 2.55 3.80
C LEU A 28 1.87 3.13 3.91
N ALA A 29 1.30 3.15 5.11
CA ALA A 29 -0.01 3.73 5.39
C ALA A 29 -0.07 5.22 5.08
N ALA A 30 0.95 5.99 5.50
CA ALA A 30 1.08 7.40 5.16
C ALA A 30 1.18 7.59 3.65
N ARG A 31 1.96 6.75 2.95
CA ARG A 31 2.14 6.87 1.50
C ARG A 31 0.86 6.60 0.72
N VAL A 32 0.14 5.54 1.08
CA VAL A 32 -1.17 5.21 0.49
C VAL A 32 -2.19 6.33 0.75
N HIS A 33 -2.19 6.90 1.96
CA HIS A 33 -3.02 8.05 2.29
C HIS A 33 -2.72 9.28 1.42
N ASP A 34 -1.43 9.64 1.27
CA ASP A 34 -0.99 10.79 0.49
C ASP A 34 -1.31 10.66 -1.01
N LEU A 35 -1.31 9.44 -1.55
CA LEU A 35 -1.75 9.17 -2.91
C LEU A 35 -3.28 9.24 -3.01
N ALA A 36 -4.01 8.68 -2.06
CA ALA A 36 -5.48 8.74 -2.04
C ALA A 36 -6.01 10.18 -2.02
N ALA A 37 -5.28 11.10 -1.37
CA ALA A 37 -5.62 12.52 -1.30
C ALA A 37 -5.40 13.30 -2.61
N ARG A 38 -4.73 12.72 -3.62
CA ARG A 38 -4.35 13.40 -4.87
C ARG A 38 -4.71 12.57 -6.12
N PRO A 39 -6.00 12.25 -6.33
CA PRO A 39 -6.43 11.38 -7.41
C PRO A 39 -6.03 11.88 -8.80
N GLU A 40 -5.93 13.18 -9.02
CA GLU A 40 -5.53 13.78 -10.29
C GLU A 40 -4.17 13.30 -10.82
N THR A 41 -3.29 12.84 -9.92
CA THR A 41 -1.96 12.35 -10.28
C THR A 41 -1.97 10.95 -10.91
N TRP A 42 -2.98 10.12 -10.59
CA TRP A 42 -3.02 8.70 -10.99
C TRP A 42 -4.36 8.24 -11.56
N TRP A 43 -5.45 8.99 -11.44
CA TRP A 43 -6.81 8.55 -11.83
C TRP A 43 -6.89 8.11 -13.30
N ARG A 44 -6.19 8.83 -14.19
CA ARG A 44 -6.10 8.51 -15.62
C ARG A 44 -5.45 7.16 -15.93
N LEU A 45 -4.78 6.54 -14.96
CA LEU A 45 -4.13 5.25 -15.09
C LEU A 45 -5.05 4.08 -14.71
N ALA A 46 -6.23 4.36 -14.16
CA ALA A 46 -7.22 3.33 -13.86
C ALA A 46 -7.62 2.61 -15.15
N ALA A 47 -7.35 1.31 -15.21
CA ALA A 47 -7.68 0.45 -16.33
C ALA A 47 -8.84 -0.48 -15.96
N PHE A 48 -9.76 -0.75 -16.88
CA PHE A 48 -10.96 -1.53 -16.62
C PHE A 48 -10.93 -2.81 -17.44
N GLY A 49 -11.24 -3.94 -16.81
CA GLY A 49 -11.24 -5.26 -17.44
C GLY A 49 -12.29 -6.18 -16.82
N PRO A 50 -12.41 -7.43 -17.30
CA PRO A 50 -13.29 -8.45 -16.73
C PRO A 50 -12.70 -9.12 -15.47
N VAL A 51 -11.41 -8.90 -15.19
CA VAL A 51 -10.68 -9.36 -14.01
C VAL A 51 -10.04 -8.16 -13.31
N PRO A 52 -9.59 -8.28 -12.04
CA PRO A 52 -8.95 -7.16 -11.37
C PRO A 52 -7.69 -6.72 -12.13
N VAL A 53 -7.56 -5.41 -12.38
CA VAL A 53 -6.42 -4.85 -13.11
C VAL A 53 -5.56 -4.05 -12.16
N THR A 54 -4.29 -4.42 -12.05
CA THR A 54 -3.31 -3.76 -11.18
C THR A 54 -2.32 -2.93 -12.00
N VAL A 55 -2.15 -1.66 -11.60
CA VAL A 55 -1.21 -0.71 -12.20
C VAL A 55 -0.29 -0.18 -11.10
N VAL A 56 1.02 -0.33 -11.28
CA VAL A 56 2.01 0.22 -10.35
C VAL A 56 2.06 1.73 -10.51
N LEU A 57 1.97 2.45 -9.39
CA LEU A 57 2.06 3.91 -9.35
C LEU A 57 3.45 4.35 -8.93
N GLU A 58 4.02 3.68 -7.92
CA GLU A 58 5.31 4.03 -7.34
C GLU A 58 6.08 2.78 -6.92
N GLU A 59 7.39 2.82 -7.11
CA GLU A 59 8.33 1.80 -6.64
C GLU A 59 9.64 2.50 -6.25
N ALA A 60 9.80 2.79 -4.96
CA ALA A 60 10.95 3.52 -4.41
C ALA A 60 11.17 3.15 -2.94
N ASP A 61 12.42 3.20 -2.48
CA ASP A 61 12.81 2.99 -1.07
C ASP A 61 12.25 1.71 -0.44
N GLY A 62 12.12 0.64 -1.25
CA GLY A 62 11.55 -0.64 -0.80
C GLY A 62 10.04 -0.64 -0.57
N ALA A 63 9.34 0.44 -0.93
CA ALA A 63 7.89 0.52 -0.97
C ALA A 63 7.40 0.40 -2.41
N ARG A 64 6.37 -0.42 -2.64
CA ARG A 64 5.65 -0.46 -3.90
C ARG A 64 4.21 -0.09 -3.62
N VAL A 65 3.69 0.93 -4.32
CA VAL A 65 2.29 1.32 -4.25
C VAL A 65 1.65 1.13 -5.60
N TRP A 66 0.48 0.52 -5.63
CA TRP A 66 -0.27 0.25 -6.85
C TRP A 66 -1.75 0.55 -6.69
N LEU A 67 -2.39 0.78 -7.83
CA LEU A 67 -3.83 0.86 -7.97
C LEU A 67 -4.35 -0.48 -8.47
N THR A 68 -5.47 -0.95 -7.93
CA THR A 68 -6.23 -2.08 -8.47
C THR A 68 -7.66 -1.66 -8.74
N THR A 69 -8.15 -1.92 -9.95
CA THR A 69 -9.58 -1.81 -10.30
C THR A 69 -10.24 -3.17 -10.16
N TRP A 70 -11.46 -3.19 -9.62
CA TRP A 70 -12.20 -4.39 -9.27
C TRP A 70 -13.51 -4.42 -10.05
N PRO A 71 -13.69 -5.36 -10.99
CA PRO A 71 -14.94 -5.50 -11.73
C PRO A 71 -16.12 -5.85 -10.81
N PRO A 72 -17.36 -5.51 -11.21
CA PRO A 72 -18.57 -5.93 -10.50
C PRO A 72 -18.61 -7.45 -10.25
N GLY A 73 -19.00 -7.86 -9.04
CA GLY A 73 -19.15 -9.27 -8.66
C GLY A 73 -17.84 -10.06 -8.55
N ARG A 74 -16.68 -9.42 -8.74
CA ARG A 74 -15.39 -10.12 -8.77
C ARG A 74 -14.79 -10.22 -7.38
N ARG A 75 -14.27 -11.42 -7.08
CA ARG A 75 -13.46 -11.74 -5.90
C ARG A 75 -12.07 -12.20 -6.31
N ASP A 76 -11.06 -11.78 -5.56
CA ASP A 76 -9.70 -12.27 -5.73
C ASP A 76 -8.90 -12.23 -4.42
N GLU A 77 -7.90 -13.10 -4.33
CA GLU A 77 -6.97 -13.10 -3.21
C GLU A 77 -6.04 -11.88 -3.28
N VAL A 78 -5.66 -11.35 -2.12
CA VAL A 78 -4.80 -10.16 -2.05
C VAL A 78 -3.70 -10.31 -1.03
N HIS A 79 -2.51 -9.84 -1.41
CA HIS A 79 -1.28 -9.94 -0.61
C HIS A 79 -0.62 -8.55 -0.50
N HIS A 80 -1.19 -7.70 0.35
CA HIS A 80 -0.68 -6.36 0.66
C HIS A 80 -0.79 -6.07 2.15
N GLN A 81 0.04 -5.16 2.67
CA GLN A 81 0.05 -4.78 4.07
C GLN A 81 -0.91 -3.63 4.36
N VAL A 82 -1.13 -2.77 3.37
CA VAL A 82 -1.97 -1.58 3.49
C VAL A 82 -2.89 -1.47 2.29
N SER A 83 -4.14 -1.08 2.51
CA SER A 83 -5.03 -0.68 1.41
C SER A 83 -5.99 0.43 1.80
N THR A 84 -6.45 1.20 0.81
CA THR A 84 -7.59 2.09 0.94
C THR A 84 -8.50 1.95 -0.27
N LEU A 85 -9.82 1.92 -0.03
CA LEU A 85 -10.83 2.01 -1.07
C LEU A 85 -10.97 3.48 -1.46
N VAL A 86 -10.78 3.83 -2.72
CA VAL A 86 -10.88 5.23 -3.19
C VAL A 86 -12.18 5.50 -3.97
N ALA A 87 -12.77 4.47 -4.57
CA ALA A 87 -14.05 4.56 -5.26
C ALA A 87 -14.79 3.22 -5.30
N GLY A 88 -16.12 3.28 -5.37
CA GLY A 88 -17.00 2.11 -5.46
C GLY A 88 -17.21 1.41 -4.12
N GLU A 89 -17.56 0.12 -4.19
CA GLU A 89 -17.85 -0.73 -3.04
C GLU A 89 -16.94 -1.94 -3.05
N LEU A 90 -16.34 -2.26 -1.92
CA LEU A 90 -15.50 -3.45 -1.78
C LEU A 90 -15.64 -3.99 -0.37
N ALA A 91 -15.64 -5.30 -0.22
CA ALA A 91 -15.59 -5.97 1.06
C ALA A 91 -14.32 -6.82 1.16
N GLU A 92 -13.76 -6.84 2.36
CA GLU A 92 -12.67 -7.71 2.74
C GLU A 92 -13.24 -9.01 3.31
N VAL A 93 -12.75 -10.14 2.82
CA VAL A 93 -13.09 -11.47 3.27
C VAL A 93 -11.85 -12.11 3.90
N VAL A 94 -11.92 -12.41 5.18
CA VAL A 94 -10.86 -13.11 5.92
C VAL A 94 -11.38 -14.48 6.34
N ILE A 95 -10.63 -15.52 5.99
CA ILE A 95 -10.93 -16.90 6.37
C ILE A 95 -10.01 -17.27 7.53
N THR A 96 -10.61 -17.58 8.68
CA THR A 96 -9.92 -18.04 9.87
C THR A 96 -10.45 -19.42 10.28
N PRO A 97 -9.77 -20.16 11.19
CA PRO A 97 -10.31 -21.40 11.74
C PRO A 97 -11.70 -21.24 12.39
N ASP A 98 -12.00 -20.03 12.90
CA ASP A 98 -13.27 -19.71 13.54
C ASP A 98 -14.39 -19.34 12.56
N GLY A 99 -14.08 -19.28 11.25
CA GLY A 99 -15.05 -19.06 10.19
C GLY A 99 -14.64 -17.99 9.17
N VAL A 100 -15.63 -17.56 8.39
CA VAL A 100 -15.46 -16.51 7.37
C VAL A 100 -16.01 -15.21 7.91
N THR A 101 -15.18 -14.17 7.90
CA THR A 101 -15.61 -12.81 8.22
C THR A 101 -15.59 -11.97 6.96
N GLU A 102 -16.69 -11.25 6.71
CA GLU A 102 -16.79 -10.27 5.64
C GLU A 102 -16.97 -8.88 6.24
N ARG A 103 -16.18 -7.92 5.76
CA ARG A 103 -16.21 -6.55 6.27
C ARG A 103 -16.13 -5.55 5.13
N PRO A 104 -17.17 -4.71 4.93
CA PRO A 104 -17.11 -3.62 3.97
C PRO A 104 -15.91 -2.70 4.22
N LEU A 105 -15.21 -2.32 3.15
CA LEU A 105 -14.23 -1.27 3.14
C LEU A 105 -14.96 0.07 3.02
N ARG A 106 -14.54 1.04 3.83
CA ARG A 106 -15.09 2.41 3.75
C ARG A 106 -14.17 3.23 2.88
N ALA A 107 -14.75 4.01 1.97
CA ALA A 107 -14.00 4.91 1.12
C ALA A 107 -13.07 5.82 1.95
N ASN A 108 -11.87 6.04 1.43
CA ASN A 108 -10.81 6.87 2.00
C ASN A 108 -10.34 6.46 3.41
N ARG A 109 -10.69 5.26 3.87
CA ARG A 109 -10.17 4.71 5.14
C ARG A 109 -9.01 3.75 4.85
N VAL A 110 -7.81 4.18 5.23
CA VAL A 110 -6.64 3.30 5.23
C VAL A 110 -6.84 2.15 6.21
N ARG A 111 -6.61 0.93 5.72
CA ARG A 111 -6.54 -0.29 6.51
C ARG A 111 -5.14 -0.84 6.50
N VAL A 112 -4.73 -1.29 7.67
CA VAL A 112 -3.51 -2.06 7.88
C VAL A 112 -3.93 -3.49 8.13
N HIS A 113 -3.23 -4.40 7.47
CA HIS A 113 -3.53 -5.82 7.51
C HIS A 113 -2.41 -6.59 8.18
N GLY A 114 -2.77 -7.54 9.04
CA GLY A 114 -1.81 -8.44 9.67
C GLY A 114 -1.27 -9.51 8.71
N GLY A 115 -0.69 -10.58 9.25
CA GLY A 115 -0.45 -11.79 8.45
C GLY A 115 -1.76 -12.54 8.14
N GLY A 116 -1.76 -13.39 7.12
CA GLY A 116 -2.86 -14.31 6.80
C GLY A 116 -3.51 -14.10 5.44
N ALA A 117 -4.14 -15.16 4.93
CA ALA A 117 -4.84 -15.15 3.65
C ALA A 117 -6.10 -14.28 3.73
N ARG A 118 -6.33 -13.50 2.67
CA ARG A 118 -7.48 -12.62 2.55
C ARG A 118 -7.86 -12.46 1.09
N ALA A 119 -9.12 -12.16 0.86
CA ALA A 119 -9.64 -11.83 -0.44
C ALA A 119 -10.41 -10.52 -0.38
N PHE A 120 -10.41 -9.77 -1.48
CA PHE A 120 -11.35 -8.68 -1.68
C PHE A 120 -12.45 -9.15 -2.62
N THR A 121 -13.67 -8.71 -2.36
CA THR A 121 -14.85 -8.95 -3.20
C THR A 121 -15.54 -7.64 -3.50
N ASN A 122 -15.94 -7.42 -4.75
CA ASN A 122 -16.77 -6.30 -5.15
C ASN A 122 -18.23 -6.77 -5.23
N PRO A 123 -19.06 -6.51 -4.20
CA PRO A 123 -20.48 -6.90 -4.23
C PRO A 123 -21.34 -5.96 -5.09
N GLY A 124 -20.80 -4.79 -5.46
CA GLY A 124 -21.54 -3.73 -6.12
C GLY A 124 -21.71 -3.95 -7.63
N PRO A 125 -22.64 -3.21 -8.26
CA PRO A 125 -22.89 -3.28 -9.70
C PRO A 125 -21.87 -2.47 -10.54
N ALA A 126 -20.99 -1.70 -9.89
CA ALA A 126 -20.01 -0.82 -10.52
C ALA A 126 -18.58 -1.24 -10.17
N TYR A 127 -17.59 -0.72 -10.91
CA TYR A 127 -16.20 -0.94 -10.58
C TYR A 127 -15.82 -0.29 -9.25
N ALA A 128 -14.97 -0.96 -8.48
CA ALA A 128 -14.31 -0.40 -7.31
C ALA A 128 -12.82 -0.18 -7.59
N VAL A 129 -12.20 0.73 -6.86
CA VAL A 129 -10.79 1.08 -7.03
C VAL A 129 -10.12 1.13 -5.66
N THR A 130 -8.97 0.47 -5.54
CA THR A 130 -8.15 0.47 -4.32
C THR A 130 -6.74 0.94 -4.60
N LEU A 131 -6.13 1.61 -3.64
CA LEU A 131 -4.68 1.79 -3.57
C LEU A 131 -4.12 0.85 -2.51
N CYS A 132 -3.04 0.14 -2.84
CA CYS A 132 -2.45 -0.89 -1.98
C CYS A 132 -0.92 -0.78 -1.92
N SER A 133 -0.35 -1.26 -0.81
CA SER A 133 1.10 -1.36 -0.59
C SER A 133 1.48 -2.57 0.25
#